data_AF-A0A7K0A3F4-F1
#
_entry.id   AF-A0A7K0A3F4-F1
#
_cell.length_a   1.000
_cell.length_b   1.000
_cell.length_c   1.000
_cell.angle_alpha   90.00
_cell.angle_beta   90.00
_cell.angle_gamma   90.00
#
_symmetry.space_group_name_H-M   'P 1'
#
loop_
_entity.id
_entity.type
_entity.pdbx_description
1 polymer ?
#
loop_
_entity_poly.entity_id
_entity_poly.type
_entity_poly.pdbx_seq_one_letter_code
_entity_poly.pdbx_strand_id
1 'polypeptide(L)' 'MYGEIKWKEVREFFDSGMSKAGIARRLGMSRTTVARLLGVRSVPRHR' A
#
# COMPACT_ATOMS: atom_id res chain seq x y z
N MET A 1 -9.47 11.33 -7.06
CA MET A 1 -8.35 10.76 -7.85
C MET A 1 -7.11 10.63 -6.96
N TYR A 2 -7.02 9.59 -6.10
CA TYR A 2 -5.87 9.38 -5.18
C TYR A 2 -5.59 7.88 -4.86
N GLY A 3 -6.30 6.93 -5.48
CA GLY A 3 -6.24 5.51 -5.11
C GLY A 3 -5.11 4.71 -5.76
N GLU A 4 -4.78 5.00 -7.02
CA GLU A 4 -3.82 4.19 -7.80
C GLU A 4 -2.36 4.40 -7.37
N ILE A 5 -1.98 5.65 -7.08
CA ILE A 5 -0.61 6.01 -6.67
C ILE A 5 -0.23 5.28 -5.37
N LYS A 6 -1.18 5.24 -4.42
CA LYS A 6 -1.01 4.64 -3.10
C LYS A 6 -0.71 3.14 -3.12
N TRP A 7 -1.24 2.39 -4.09
CA TRP A 7 -0.95 0.95 -4.18
C TRP A 7 0.49 0.69 -4.64
N LYS A 8 0.95 1.42 -5.65
CA LYS A 8 2.29 1.24 -6.21
C LYS A 8 3.35 1.56 -5.15
N GLU A 9 3.21 2.68 -4.45
CA GLU A 9 4.11 3.07 -3.36
C GLU A 9 4.17 2.02 -2.24
N VAL A 10 3.02 1.49 -1.82
CA VAL A 10 2.95 0.41 -0.82
C VAL A 10 3.73 -0.82 -1.28
N ARG A 11 3.61 -1.19 -2.57
CA ARG A 11 4.31 -2.35 -3.13
C ARG A 11 5.81 -2.12 -3.21
N GLU A 12 6.24 -0.96 -3.70
CA GLU A 12 7.66 -0.59 -3.82
C GLU A 12 8.36 -0.55 -2.44
N PHE A 13 7.72 0.04 -1.42
CA PHE A 13 8.29 0.02 -0.07
C PHE A 13 8.32 -1.37 0.57
N PHE A 14 7.33 -2.21 0.26
CA PHE A 14 7.32 -3.58 0.79
C PHE A 14 8.42 -4.43 0.14
N ASP A 15 8.63 -4.26 -1.18
CA ASP A 15 9.69 -4.93 -1.93
C ASP A 15 11.09 -4.49 -1.47
N SER A 16 11.25 -3.22 -1.07
CA SER A 16 12.48 -2.72 -0.45
C SER A 16 12.72 -3.21 0.99
N GLY A 17 11.85 -4.09 1.52
CA GLY A 17 11.97 -4.69 2.85
C GLY A 17 11.38 -3.85 3.98
N MET A 18 10.66 -2.76 3.68
CA MET A 18 10.01 -1.96 4.72
C MET A 18 8.85 -2.73 5.37
N SER A 19 8.77 -2.67 6.70
CA SER A 19 7.66 -3.30 7.42
C SER A 19 6.33 -2.61 7.11
N LYS A 20 5.23 -3.39 7.14
CA LYS A 20 3.86 -2.88 6.96
C LYS A 20 3.52 -1.69 7.87
N ALA A 21 4.06 -1.69 9.09
CA ALA A 21 3.88 -0.59 10.06
C ALA A 21 4.68 0.67 9.67
N GLY A 22 5.89 0.50 9.12
CA GLY A 22 6.67 1.61 8.57
C GLY A 22 5.99 2.24 7.36
N ILE A 23 5.49 1.41 6.43
CA ILE A 23 4.74 1.86 5.25
C ILE A 23 3.48 2.62 5.67
N ALA A 24 2.72 2.09 6.61
CA ALA A 24 1.52 2.73 7.15
C ALA A 24 1.81 4.13 7.72
N ARG A 25 2.86 4.26 8.54
CA ARG A 25 3.28 5.56 9.09
C ARG A 25 3.75 6.53 8.01
N ARG A 26 4.52 6.04 7.04
CA ARG A 26 5.10 6.86 5.98
C ARG A 26 4.06 7.41 5.02
N LEU A 27 3.04 6.62 4.70
CA LEU A 27 1.98 6.99 3.75
C LEU A 27 0.73 7.57 4.42
N GLY A 28 0.72 7.71 5.75
CA GLY A 28 -0.45 8.20 6.50
C GLY A 28 -1.66 7.26 6.40
N MET A 29 -1.41 5.94 6.37
CA MET A 29 -2.41 4.91 6.18
C MET A 29 -2.58 4.05 7.44
N SER A 30 -3.72 3.37 7.55
CA SER A 30 -3.86 2.29 8.51
C SER A 30 -3.07 1.05 8.08
N ARG A 31 -2.58 0.28 9.07
CA ARG A 31 -1.93 -1.02 8.81
C ARG A 31 -2.86 -2.00 8.09
N THR A 32 -4.16 -1.91 8.33
CA THR A 32 -5.20 -2.72 7.67
C THR A 32 -5.31 -2.36 6.19
N THR A 33 -5.25 -1.08 5.83
CA THR A 33 -5.21 -0.63 4.43
C THR A 33 -3.96 -1.16 3.73
N VAL A 34 -2.78 -1.05 4.35
CA VAL A 34 -1.53 -1.59 3.80
C VAL A 34 -1.62 -3.10 3.57
N ALA A 35 -2.14 -3.85 4.56
CA ALA A 35 -2.31 -5.30 4.43
C ALA A 35 -3.29 -5.67 3.31
N ARG A 36 -4.41 -4.94 3.18
CA ARG A 36 -5.37 -5.12 2.10
C ARG A 36 -4.72 -4.87 0.73
N LEU A 37 -3.96 -3.79 0.58
CA LEU A 37 -3.28 -3.43 -0.67
C LEU A 37 -2.22 -4.47 -1.09
N LEU A 38 -1.47 -5.03 -0.13
CA LEU A 38 -0.50 -6.10 -0.40
C LEU A 38 -1.16 -7.44 -0.74
N GLY A 39 -2.35 -7.70 -0.20
CA GLY A 39 -3.12 -8.92 -0.48
C GLY A 39 -3.76 -8.95 -1.87
N VAL A 40 -3.83 -7.82 -2.57
CA VAL A 40 -4.37 -7.76 -3.94
C VAL A 40 -3.28 -8.12 -4.94
N ARG A 41 -3.56 -9.09 -5.82
CA ARG A 41 -2.65 -9.48 -6.92
C ARG A 41 -2.52 -8.42 -8.01
N SER A 42 -3.44 -7.45 -8.06
CA SER A 42 -3.50 -6.41 -9.08
C SER A 42 -3.94 -5.07 -8.50
N VAL A 43 -3.61 -3.97 -9.19
CA VAL A 43 -3.99 -2.60 -8.81
C VAL A 43 -5.50 -2.56 -8.57
N PRO A 44 -5.96 -2.13 -7.37
CA PRO A 44 -7.39 -1.98 -7.11
C PRO A 44 -7.96 -0.94 -8.09
N ARG A 45 -8.71 -1.42 -9.08
CA ARG A 45 -9.46 -0.54 -9.99
C ARG A 45 -10.57 0.09 -9.15
N HIS A 46 -10.41 1.36 -8.80
CA HIS A 46 -11.47 2.11 -8.14
C HIS A 46 -12.57 2.32 -9.19
N ARG A 47 -13.72 1.66 -9.01
CA ARG A 47 -14.92 1.89 -9.81
C ARG A 47 -15.74 3.00 -9.18
#